data_AF-A0A348HGN5-F1
#
_entry.id   AF-A0A348HGN5-F1
#
_cell.length_a   1.000
_cell.length_b   1.000
_cell.length_c   1.000
_cell.angle_alpha   90.00
_cell.angle_beta   90.00
_cell.angle_gamma   90.00
#
_symmetry.space_group_name_H-M   'P 1'
#
loop_
_entity.id
_entity.type
_entity.pdbx_description
1 polymer ?
#
loop_
_entity_poly.entity_id
_entity_poly.type
_entity_poly.pdbx_seq_one_letter_code
_entity_poly.pdbx_strand_id
1 'polypeptide(L)'
;MRNAMTTLLLDRRAHPRLKRAVVLTALLVGSLALPLTASAYTCRYRSTAPNGLALQVIKGNSNATIQVPVSNTAETGQTNIIDLSSYIECKNDIPQSYSDYMDLQQATTILSNNFDVKVKARSNEYSVPFSGNANILTLPRGGSGSYAPIPLQIYYYMKEIPGEKVAIKKGQTIGAIRAHHHSIPVEGDYIFTWNFVAANETIVTSGGCAINNGDAIEIDFGSVNQKQLSSTATTRSVSRYIPYKCRSNSVTMGIQLSLVADSPSFSSSLIKTSNSAIGIKTMRGGDALTPYNNAIHSTITQGMGGDNFTFSLLKQEGTTPSTGAFTGSATLIMSAD
;
A
#
# COMPACT_ATOMS: atom_id res chain seq x y z
N MET A 1 -1.63 -112.30 41.03
CA MET A 1 -1.79 -111.38 42.18
C MET A 1 -2.11 -110.01 41.60
N ARG A 2 -3.39 -109.73 41.38
CA ARG A 2 -4.30 -108.88 42.19
C ARG A 2 -3.97 -107.38 42.09
N ASN A 3 -5.03 -106.62 41.74
CA ASN A 3 -5.23 -105.16 41.59
C ASN A 3 -4.78 -104.59 40.24
N ALA A 4 -5.61 -104.30 39.22
CA ALA A 4 -7.05 -104.03 39.08
C ALA A 4 -7.58 -102.75 39.75
N MET A 5 -7.69 -101.68 38.95
CA MET A 5 -8.66 -100.56 38.96
C MET A 5 -8.36 -99.73 37.68
N THR A 6 -9.07 -99.74 36.55
CA THR A 6 -10.52 -99.77 36.22
C THR A 6 -11.24 -98.53 36.78
N THR A 7 -11.94 -97.61 36.09
CA THR A 7 -12.30 -97.32 34.68
C THR A 7 -13.05 -95.96 34.70
N LEU A 8 -13.17 -95.29 33.54
CA LEU A 8 -14.24 -94.40 33.01
C LEU A 8 -13.58 -93.21 32.27
N LEU A 9 -13.94 -92.77 31.06
CA LEU A 9 -14.96 -93.13 30.07
C LEU A 9 -14.55 -92.47 28.72
N LEU A 10 -15.09 -93.00 27.61
CA LEU A 10 -15.02 -92.51 26.22
C LEU A 10 -15.40 -91.01 26.09
N ASP A 11 -15.01 -90.24 25.07
CA ASP A 11 -15.37 -90.44 23.65
C ASP A 11 -14.58 -89.50 22.70
N ARG A 12 -14.41 -89.96 21.46
CA ARG A 12 -13.77 -89.27 20.33
C ARG A 12 -14.72 -88.24 19.71
N ARG A 13 -14.19 -87.07 19.31
CA ARG A 13 -14.18 -86.61 17.89
C ARG A 13 -13.41 -85.30 17.74
N ALA A 14 -12.71 -85.22 16.61
CA ALA A 14 -11.70 -84.25 16.24
C ALA A 14 -12.27 -82.97 15.59
N HIS A 15 -11.51 -81.87 15.65
CA HIS A 15 -11.14 -81.02 14.49
C HIS A 15 -10.18 -79.88 14.89
N PRO A 16 -9.40 -79.29 13.93
CA PRO A 16 -7.97 -79.03 14.13
C PRO A 16 -7.60 -77.56 14.36
N ARG A 17 -6.47 -77.32 15.05
CA ARG A 17 -5.70 -76.05 14.99
C ARG A 17 -4.21 -76.37 14.84
N LEU A 18 -3.68 -76.08 13.65
CA LEU A 18 -2.26 -76.17 13.33
C LEU A 18 -1.53 -74.94 13.89
N LYS A 19 -0.39 -75.19 14.54
CA LYS A 19 0.33 -74.23 15.40
C LYS A 19 1.25 -73.30 14.60
N ARG A 20 1.37 -72.09 15.16
CA ARG A 20 2.17 -70.93 14.74
C ARG A 20 3.68 -71.23 14.66
N ALA A 21 4.33 -70.70 13.63
CA ALA A 21 5.74 -70.32 13.65
C ALA A 21 5.83 -68.88 13.12
N VAL A 22 6.38 -67.98 13.95
CA VAL A 22 6.50 -66.55 13.69
C VAL A 22 7.80 -66.31 12.93
N VAL A 23 7.68 -65.78 11.71
CA VAL A 23 8.81 -65.29 10.91
C VAL A 23 9.00 -63.81 11.24
N LEU A 24 10.19 -63.45 11.69
CA LEU A 24 10.59 -62.08 12.01
C LEU A 24 11.14 -61.41 10.75
N THR A 25 10.33 -60.58 10.09
CA THR A 25 10.77 -59.77 8.93
C THR A 25 11.26 -58.42 9.43
N ALA A 26 12.56 -58.16 9.31
CA ALA A 26 13.14 -56.85 9.59
C ALA A 26 12.81 -55.87 8.45
N LEU A 27 11.95 -54.88 8.72
CA LEU A 27 11.78 -53.71 7.84
C LEU A 27 12.88 -52.69 8.14
N LEU A 28 13.89 -52.59 7.27
CA LEU A 28 14.72 -51.40 7.17
C LEU A 28 13.89 -50.29 6.51
N VAL A 29 13.28 -49.43 7.33
CA VAL A 29 12.84 -48.11 6.87
C VAL A 29 14.09 -47.23 6.88
N GLY A 30 14.75 -47.11 5.72
CA GLY A 30 15.77 -46.09 5.50
C GLY A 30 15.11 -44.71 5.54
N SER A 31 15.06 -44.10 6.72
CA SER A 31 14.76 -42.69 6.87
C SER A 31 15.83 -41.89 6.15
N LEU A 32 15.49 -41.29 5.01
CA LEU A 32 16.19 -40.12 4.50
C LEU A 32 16.05 -39.03 5.58
N ALA A 33 17.00 -38.99 6.51
CA ALA A 33 17.24 -37.80 7.31
C ALA A 33 17.79 -36.75 6.35
N LEU A 34 16.89 -35.96 5.78
CA LEU A 34 17.25 -34.63 5.31
C LEU A 34 17.99 -33.96 6.48
N PRO A 35 19.19 -33.40 6.29
CA PRO A 35 19.81 -32.61 7.33
C PRO A 35 18.91 -31.40 7.58
N LEU A 36 18.01 -31.53 8.55
CA LEU A 36 17.40 -30.38 9.19
C LEU A 36 18.57 -29.69 9.87
N THR A 37 19.11 -28.65 9.25
CA THR A 37 19.83 -27.63 9.99
C THR A 37 18.84 -27.17 11.06
N ALA A 38 19.02 -27.68 12.28
CA ALA A 38 18.32 -27.16 13.43
C ALA A 38 18.74 -25.68 13.47
N SER A 39 17.79 -24.82 13.16
CA SER A 39 17.91 -23.39 13.36
C SER A 39 17.25 -23.16 14.70
N ALA A 40 17.91 -22.47 15.63
CA ALA A 40 17.31 -22.01 16.87
C ALA A 40 16.09 -21.08 16.66
N TYR A 41 15.73 -20.79 15.41
CA TYR A 41 14.70 -19.85 15.02
C TYR A 41 13.84 -20.36 13.86
N THR A 42 12.53 -20.05 13.94
CA THR A 42 11.56 -20.26 12.85
C THR A 42 10.62 -19.06 12.72
N CYS A 43 10.52 -18.50 11.51
CA CYS A 43 9.42 -17.61 11.13
C CYS A 43 8.34 -18.38 10.36
N ARG A 44 7.14 -17.83 10.33
CA ARG A 44 6.11 -18.21 9.38
C ARG A 44 5.25 -17.02 9.01
N TYR A 45 4.60 -17.14 7.86
CA TYR A 45 3.49 -16.28 7.53
C TYR A 45 2.26 -16.65 8.35
N ARG A 46 1.53 -15.65 8.81
CA ARG A 46 0.25 -15.82 9.52
C ARG A 46 -0.82 -16.31 8.55
N SER A 47 -1.92 -16.85 9.07
CA SER A 47 -3.04 -17.33 8.24
C SER A 47 -3.68 -16.22 7.39
N THR A 48 -3.53 -14.97 7.80
CA THR A 48 -3.94 -13.75 7.11
C THR A 48 -3.00 -13.32 5.98
N ALA A 49 -1.86 -14.00 5.79
CA ALA A 49 -0.91 -13.64 4.76
C ALA A 49 -1.47 -13.91 3.35
N PRO A 50 -1.34 -12.96 2.42
CA PRO A 50 -1.93 -13.04 1.09
C PRO A 50 -1.11 -13.92 0.15
N ASN A 51 -1.58 -14.08 -1.10
CA ASN A 51 -0.87 -14.77 -2.20
C ASN A 51 -0.46 -16.22 -1.91
N GLY A 52 -1.26 -16.94 -1.12
CA GLY A 52 -0.95 -18.33 -0.76
C GLY A 52 0.26 -18.47 0.17
N LEU A 53 0.78 -17.37 0.73
CA LEU A 53 1.86 -17.40 1.72
C LEU A 53 1.39 -17.93 3.07
N ALA A 54 0.09 -17.91 3.34
CA ALA A 54 -0.50 -18.33 4.62
C ALA A 54 0.11 -19.63 5.15
N LEU A 55 0.62 -19.58 6.40
CA LEU A 55 1.22 -20.69 7.13
C LEU A 55 2.52 -21.27 6.54
N GLN A 56 3.06 -20.70 5.45
CA GLN A 56 4.35 -21.12 4.94
C GLN A 56 5.46 -20.78 5.95
N VAL A 57 6.34 -21.76 6.18
CA VAL A 57 7.47 -21.66 7.10
C VAL A 57 8.65 -20.99 6.40
N ILE A 58 9.30 -20.06 7.08
CA ILE A 58 10.46 -19.32 6.60
C ILE A 58 11.67 -19.74 7.43
N LYS A 59 12.67 -20.32 6.78
CA LYS A 59 13.96 -20.71 7.38
C LYS A 59 15.10 -20.09 6.60
N GLY A 60 16.08 -19.56 7.33
CA GLY A 60 17.23 -18.90 6.74
C GLY A 60 16.89 -17.56 6.06
N ASN A 61 17.70 -17.19 5.07
CA ASN A 61 17.47 -15.98 4.26
C ASN A 61 16.10 -16.06 3.54
N SER A 62 15.42 -14.93 3.45
CA SER A 62 14.11 -14.86 2.81
C SER A 62 13.99 -13.64 1.91
N ASN A 63 13.47 -13.83 0.72
CA ASN A 63 12.99 -12.76 -0.15
C ASN A 63 11.55 -13.09 -0.54
N ALA A 64 10.61 -12.20 -0.20
CA ALA A 64 9.21 -12.41 -0.50
C ALA A 64 8.51 -11.13 -0.91
N THR A 65 7.42 -11.31 -1.67
CA THR A 65 6.53 -10.23 -2.08
C THR A 65 5.17 -10.41 -1.41
N ILE A 66 4.75 -9.41 -0.64
CA ILE A 66 3.51 -9.43 0.13
C ILE A 66 2.55 -8.42 -0.51
N GLN A 67 1.37 -8.90 -0.92
CA GLN A 67 0.30 -8.01 -1.37
C GLN A 67 -0.37 -7.36 -0.17
N VAL A 68 -0.44 -6.04 -0.10
CA VAL A 68 -1.12 -5.35 1.00
C VAL A 68 -2.26 -4.48 0.48
N PRO A 69 -3.45 -4.53 1.08
CA PRO A 69 -4.50 -3.58 0.74
C PRO A 69 -4.07 -2.18 1.19
N VAL A 70 -4.14 -1.22 0.28
CA VAL A 70 -3.86 0.18 0.59
C VAL A 70 -5.19 0.88 0.80
N SER A 71 -5.47 1.21 2.05
CA SER A 71 -6.64 1.99 2.42
C SER A 71 -6.37 3.48 2.26
N ASN A 72 -7.29 4.17 1.58
CA ASN A 72 -7.44 5.62 1.76
C ASN A 72 -8.35 5.83 2.96
N THR A 73 -7.89 5.49 4.17
CA THR A 73 -8.66 5.71 5.40
C THR A 73 -8.64 7.18 5.72
N ALA A 74 -9.56 7.88 5.05
CA ALA A 74 -10.40 8.94 5.55
C ALA A 74 -9.87 9.77 6.74
N GLU A 75 -9.54 9.26 7.92
CA GLU A 75 -9.35 10.08 9.13
C GLU A 75 -8.02 10.85 9.20
N THR A 76 -8.05 12.08 9.71
CA THR A 76 -6.84 12.85 10.03
C THR A 76 -6.00 12.09 11.05
N GLY A 77 -4.68 12.10 10.88
CA GLY A 77 -3.76 11.34 11.73
C GLY A 77 -3.08 10.18 11.00
N GLN A 78 -2.77 9.12 11.74
CA GLN A 78 -1.96 8.00 11.27
C GLN A 78 -2.73 7.10 10.29
N THR A 79 -2.24 6.98 9.06
CA THR A 79 -2.73 6.02 8.07
C THR A 79 -1.70 4.92 7.83
N ASN A 80 -2.03 3.69 8.20
CA ASN A 80 -1.16 2.53 8.02
C ASN A 80 -1.07 2.12 6.54
N ILE A 81 0.16 1.94 6.06
CA ILE A 81 0.46 1.46 4.70
C ILE A 81 0.79 -0.03 4.76
N ILE A 82 1.64 -0.42 5.71
CA ILE A 82 2.14 -1.79 5.90
C ILE A 82 2.14 -2.09 7.40
N ASP A 83 1.63 -3.25 7.79
CA ASP A 83 1.72 -3.76 9.16
C ASP A 83 2.21 -5.22 9.12
N LEU A 84 3.51 -5.45 9.38
CA LEU A 84 4.07 -6.80 9.33
C LEU A 84 3.56 -7.70 10.46
N SER A 85 3.09 -7.12 11.56
CA SER A 85 2.57 -7.90 12.69
C SER A 85 1.33 -8.70 12.27
N SER A 86 0.63 -8.23 11.24
CA SER A 86 -0.52 -8.89 10.62
C SER A 86 -0.14 -10.02 9.65
N TYR A 87 1.12 -10.12 9.23
CA TYR A 87 1.53 -11.06 8.16
C TYR A 87 2.60 -12.07 8.59
N ILE A 88 3.46 -11.74 9.54
CA ILE A 88 4.63 -12.56 9.89
C ILE A 88 4.77 -12.67 11.40
N GLU A 89 5.02 -13.88 11.86
CA GLU A 89 5.34 -14.20 13.25
C GLU A 89 6.48 -15.20 13.33
N CYS A 90 7.29 -15.11 14.37
CA CYS A 90 8.47 -15.94 14.52
C CYS A 90 8.62 -16.42 15.96
N LYS A 91 9.30 -17.55 16.14
CA LYS A 91 9.57 -18.16 17.44
C LYS A 91 11.04 -18.56 17.53
N ASN A 92 11.49 -18.64 18.76
CA ASN A 92 12.75 -19.26 19.13
C ASN A 92 12.46 -20.75 19.41
N ASP A 93 13.08 -21.63 18.64
CA ASP A 93 12.91 -23.08 18.71
C ASP A 93 13.68 -23.71 19.87
N ILE A 94 14.71 -23.03 20.38
CA ILE A 94 15.58 -23.51 21.46
C ILE A 94 15.76 -22.40 22.52
N PRO A 95 14.67 -21.94 23.17
CA PRO A 95 14.72 -20.81 24.09
C PRO A 95 15.53 -21.15 25.36
N GLN A 96 15.89 -22.41 25.60
CA GLN A 96 16.75 -22.78 26.72
C GLN A 96 18.22 -22.40 26.50
N SER A 97 18.63 -22.21 25.25
CA SER A 97 20.04 -22.03 24.86
C SER A 97 20.29 -20.71 24.14
N TYR A 98 19.34 -20.23 23.34
CA TYR A 98 19.52 -19.09 22.44
C TYR A 98 18.56 -17.94 22.75
N SER A 99 18.99 -16.73 22.43
CA SER A 99 18.16 -15.54 22.23
C SER A 99 18.22 -15.17 20.76
N ASP A 100 17.07 -14.96 20.11
CA ASP A 100 17.02 -14.50 18.72
C ASP A 100 16.61 -13.03 18.64
N TYR A 101 17.26 -12.30 17.76
CA TYR A 101 17.03 -10.89 17.50
C TYR A 101 16.76 -10.68 16.02
N MET A 102 15.94 -9.69 15.72
CA MET A 102 15.79 -9.17 14.37
C MET A 102 15.84 -7.66 14.41
N ASP A 103 16.68 -7.08 13.56
CA ASP A 103 16.87 -5.65 13.41
C ASP A 103 16.42 -5.19 12.03
N LEU A 104 15.65 -4.11 11.99
CA LEU A 104 15.40 -3.35 10.79
C LEU A 104 16.70 -2.72 10.31
N GLN A 105 17.04 -2.94 9.05
CA GLN A 105 18.21 -2.32 8.41
C GLN A 105 17.80 -1.24 7.41
N GLN A 106 16.73 -1.48 6.64
CA GLN A 106 16.22 -0.51 5.67
C GLN A 106 14.70 -0.55 5.59
N ALA A 107 14.08 0.61 5.41
CA ALA A 107 12.66 0.75 5.04
C ALA A 107 12.50 1.83 3.98
N THR A 108 11.69 1.56 2.96
CA THR A 108 11.43 2.47 1.83
C THR A 108 9.96 2.46 1.45
N THR A 109 9.51 3.53 0.78
CA THR A 109 8.17 3.62 0.21
C THR A 109 8.20 4.40 -1.12
N ILE A 110 7.14 4.27 -1.90
CA ILE A 110 6.89 5.10 -3.09
C ILE A 110 6.40 6.51 -2.75
N LEU A 111 5.86 6.72 -1.54
CA LEU A 111 5.36 8.02 -1.12
C LEU A 111 6.52 9.01 -0.94
N SER A 112 6.31 10.26 -1.35
CA SER A 112 7.30 11.32 -1.19
C SER A 112 7.43 11.76 0.27
N ASN A 113 8.44 12.59 0.54
CA ASN A 113 8.64 13.21 1.85
C ASN A 113 7.44 14.10 2.30
N ASN A 114 6.55 14.49 1.40
CA ASN A 114 5.37 15.30 1.73
C ASN A 114 4.34 14.56 2.59
N PHE A 115 4.40 13.22 2.61
CA PHE A 115 3.53 12.35 3.42
C PHE A 115 3.97 12.22 4.88
N ASP A 116 5.18 12.67 5.27
CA ASP A 116 5.76 12.42 6.59
C ASP A 116 5.66 10.94 7.01
N VAL A 117 6.24 10.09 6.17
CA VAL A 117 6.18 8.63 6.35
C VAL A 117 7.10 8.21 7.48
N LYS A 118 6.57 7.38 8.39
CA LYS A 118 7.29 6.80 9.52
C LYS A 118 7.27 5.28 9.44
N VAL A 119 8.33 4.68 9.98
CA VAL A 119 8.40 3.27 10.33
C VAL A 119 8.48 3.17 11.85
N LYS A 120 7.51 2.47 12.43
CA LYS A 120 7.49 2.13 13.84
C LYS A 120 8.04 0.73 14.05
N ALA A 121 9.22 0.67 14.64
CA ALA A 121 9.87 -0.54 15.09
C ALA A 121 9.65 -0.65 16.60
N ARG A 122 8.68 -1.48 17.01
CA ARG A 122 8.17 -1.56 18.38
C ARG A 122 7.62 -0.23 18.90
N SER A 123 8.31 0.37 19.88
CA SER A 123 7.93 1.64 20.51
C SER A 123 8.67 2.83 19.90
N ASN A 124 9.65 2.60 19.02
CA ASN A 124 10.46 3.64 18.41
C ASN A 124 9.96 3.93 16.99
N GLU A 125 9.98 5.21 16.61
CA GLU A 125 9.53 5.69 15.31
C GLU A 125 10.70 6.35 14.59
N TYR A 126 10.86 6.03 13.30
CA TYR A 126 11.93 6.55 12.44
C TYR A 126 11.34 7.09 11.14
N SER A 127 11.97 8.10 10.56
CA SER A 127 11.58 8.61 9.25
C SER A 127 11.90 7.59 8.14
N VAL A 128 11.04 7.54 7.12
CA VAL A 128 11.25 6.75 5.90
C VAL A 128 11.63 7.71 4.77
N PRO A 129 12.68 7.43 3.97
CA PRO A 129 13.49 6.21 3.96
C PRO A 129 14.38 6.07 5.21
N PHE A 130 14.42 4.85 5.76
CA PHE A 130 15.25 4.49 6.90
C PHE A 130 16.45 3.66 6.43
N SER A 131 17.63 3.95 6.98
CA SER A 131 18.83 3.11 6.87
C SER A 131 19.57 3.16 8.20
N GLY A 132 19.80 2.01 8.83
CA GLY A 132 20.43 1.95 10.15
C GLY A 132 20.34 0.56 10.77
N ASN A 133 20.28 0.50 12.09
CA ASN A 133 19.95 -0.71 12.83
C ASN A 133 18.93 -0.32 13.91
N ALA A 134 17.76 -0.95 13.89
CA ALA A 134 16.74 -0.77 14.91
C ALA A 134 16.09 -2.10 15.25
N ASN A 135 16.15 -2.50 16.52
CA ASN A 135 15.67 -3.80 16.94
C ASN A 135 14.13 -3.90 16.85
N ILE A 136 13.64 -4.87 16.07
CA ILE A 136 12.21 -5.11 15.82
C ILE A 136 11.70 -6.35 16.54
N LEU A 137 12.49 -7.41 16.70
CA LEU A 137 12.08 -8.64 17.38
C LEU A 137 13.17 -9.16 18.32
N THR A 138 12.75 -9.65 19.49
CA THR A 138 13.60 -10.22 20.53
C THR A 138 12.84 -11.39 21.09
N LEU A 139 13.40 -12.58 20.94
CA LEU A 139 12.87 -13.84 21.44
C LEU A 139 13.92 -14.38 22.42
N PRO A 140 13.83 -13.99 23.71
CA PRO A 140 14.92 -14.17 24.65
C PRO A 140 15.08 -15.63 25.08
N ARG A 141 16.31 -15.96 25.49
CA ARG A 141 16.59 -17.16 26.27
C ARG A 141 15.74 -17.18 27.56
N GLY A 142 15.19 -18.34 27.90
CA GLY A 142 14.19 -18.51 28.96
C GLY A 142 12.78 -18.06 28.56
N GLY A 143 12.57 -17.60 27.33
CA GLY A 143 11.26 -17.20 26.80
C GLY A 143 10.32 -18.38 26.55
N SER A 144 9.10 -18.08 26.10
CA SER A 144 8.02 -19.07 25.94
C SER A 144 8.24 -20.08 24.80
N GLY A 145 9.10 -19.76 23.82
CA GLY A 145 9.22 -20.53 22.57
C GLY A 145 7.99 -20.47 21.67
N SER A 146 7.01 -19.62 21.99
CA SER A 146 5.80 -19.39 21.19
C SER A 146 6.07 -18.40 20.06
N TYR A 147 5.22 -18.44 19.02
CA TYR A 147 5.24 -17.44 17.95
C TYR A 147 4.88 -16.06 18.49
N ALA A 148 5.68 -15.06 18.11
CA ALA A 148 5.45 -13.65 18.35
C ALA A 148 5.43 -12.89 17.00
N PRO A 149 4.46 -11.98 16.77
CA PRO A 149 4.40 -11.20 15.54
C PRO A 149 5.58 -10.24 15.45
N ILE A 150 5.99 -9.88 14.23
CA ILE A 150 7.00 -8.82 14.02
C ILE A 150 6.34 -7.45 14.23
N PRO A 151 6.64 -6.70 15.30
CA PRO A 151 5.98 -5.44 15.63
C PRO A 151 6.56 -4.28 14.80
N LEU A 152 6.33 -4.32 13.49
CA LEU A 152 6.81 -3.32 12.54
C LEU A 152 5.65 -2.80 11.68
N GLN A 153 5.45 -1.48 11.71
CA GLN A 153 4.43 -0.78 10.94
C GLN A 153 5.06 0.36 10.13
N ILE A 154 4.68 0.51 8.87
CA ILE A 154 4.94 1.71 8.06
C ILE A 154 3.61 2.43 7.89
N TYR A 155 3.60 3.71 8.21
CA TYR A 155 2.43 4.58 8.12
C TYR A 155 2.86 6.00 7.77
N TYR A 156 1.89 6.86 7.49
CA TYR A 156 2.13 8.27 7.27
C TYR A 156 1.12 9.11 8.05
N TYR A 157 1.47 10.37 8.32
CA TYR A 157 0.56 11.32 8.95
C TYR A 157 -0.12 12.18 7.89
N MET A 158 -1.42 12.01 7.73
CA MET A 158 -2.19 12.90 6.86
C MET A 158 -2.31 14.27 7.52
N LYS A 159 -1.84 15.31 6.83
CA LYS A 159 -1.94 16.71 7.29
C LYS A 159 -3.37 17.21 7.14
N GLU A 160 -3.76 18.19 7.94
CA GLU A 160 -5.09 18.82 7.82
C GLU A 160 -5.22 19.71 6.58
N ILE A 161 -4.09 20.25 6.10
CA ILE A 161 -3.98 21.19 4.99
C ILE A 161 -3.96 20.47 3.62
N PRO A 162 -4.06 21.19 2.48
CA PRO A 162 -3.86 20.59 1.16
C PRO A 162 -2.51 19.85 1.07
N GLY A 163 -2.49 18.75 0.31
CA GLY A 163 -1.30 17.89 0.19
C GLY A 163 -1.17 17.24 -1.17
N GLU A 164 -0.11 16.46 -1.30
CA GLU A 164 0.21 15.69 -2.50
C GLU A 164 -0.74 14.51 -2.67
N LYS A 165 -1.08 14.19 -3.92
CA LYS A 165 -1.81 12.97 -4.28
C LYS A 165 -0.90 12.04 -5.06
N VAL A 166 -0.90 10.76 -4.68
CA VAL A 166 -0.17 9.70 -5.38
C VAL A 166 -1.15 8.62 -5.79
N ALA A 167 -1.25 8.38 -7.10
CA ALA A 167 -2.01 7.26 -7.64
C ALA A 167 -1.21 5.97 -7.48
N ILE A 168 -1.85 4.95 -6.92
CA ILE A 168 -1.28 3.61 -6.71
C ILE A 168 -2.09 2.60 -7.52
N LYS A 169 -1.42 1.92 -8.45
CA LYS A 169 -2.02 0.85 -9.27
C LYS A 169 -1.94 -0.49 -8.55
N LYS A 170 -2.93 -1.35 -8.77
CA LYS A 170 -2.86 -2.75 -8.32
C LYS A 170 -1.59 -3.42 -8.83
N GLY A 171 -0.87 -4.12 -7.96
CA GLY A 171 0.39 -4.80 -8.27
C GLY A 171 1.64 -3.91 -8.27
N GLN A 172 1.49 -2.59 -8.14
CA GLN A 172 2.62 -1.66 -8.03
C GLN A 172 3.38 -1.89 -6.72
N THR A 173 4.71 -1.87 -6.77
CA THR A 173 5.56 -1.86 -5.57
C THR A 173 5.38 -0.55 -4.82
N ILE A 174 5.00 -0.63 -3.55
CA ILE A 174 4.72 0.54 -2.70
C ILE A 174 5.75 0.75 -1.60
N GLY A 175 6.64 -0.22 -1.38
CA GLY A 175 7.72 -0.13 -0.41
C GLY A 175 8.48 -1.44 -0.26
N ALA A 176 9.57 -1.38 0.48
CA ALA A 176 10.39 -2.55 0.80
C ALA A 176 11.03 -2.42 2.19
N ILE A 177 11.23 -3.55 2.85
CA ILE A 177 11.93 -3.67 4.13
C ILE A 177 13.06 -4.67 3.99
N ARG A 178 14.21 -4.33 4.57
CA ARG A 178 15.31 -5.25 4.79
C ARG A 178 15.58 -5.36 6.28
N ALA A 179 15.56 -6.58 6.81
CA ALA A 179 15.85 -6.88 8.20
C ALA A 179 16.96 -7.95 8.32
N HIS A 180 17.69 -7.90 9.42
CA HIS A 180 18.76 -8.82 9.75
C HIS A 180 18.43 -9.55 11.04
N HIS A 181 18.50 -10.87 10.99
CA HIS A 181 18.32 -11.75 12.13
C HIS A 181 19.68 -12.21 12.64
N HIS A 182 19.85 -12.25 13.95
CA HIS A 182 21.00 -12.88 14.59
C HIS A 182 20.63 -13.58 15.90
N SER A 183 21.34 -14.66 16.25
CA SER A 183 21.16 -15.39 17.51
C SER A 183 22.32 -15.16 18.48
N ILE A 184 22.06 -15.29 19.78
CA ILE A 184 23.07 -15.28 20.85
C ILE A 184 22.86 -16.51 21.76
N PRO A 185 23.86 -17.39 21.94
CA PRO A 185 25.13 -17.45 21.21
C PRO A 185 24.94 -17.58 19.69
N VAL A 186 25.97 -17.24 18.91
CA VAL A 186 25.85 -17.19 17.44
C VAL A 186 25.51 -18.58 16.87
N GLU A 187 24.41 -18.64 16.12
CA GLU A 187 23.97 -19.83 15.37
C GLU A 187 23.29 -19.41 14.06
N GLY A 188 22.27 -18.54 14.13
CA GLY A 188 21.60 -17.99 12.97
C GLY A 188 22.09 -16.59 12.62
N ASP A 189 22.38 -16.35 11.34
CA ASP A 189 22.67 -15.03 10.77
C ASP A 189 21.99 -14.96 9.38
N TYR A 190 20.90 -14.21 9.28
CA TYR A 190 20.03 -14.25 8.10
C TYR A 190 19.48 -12.87 7.72
N ILE A 191 19.27 -12.66 6.43
CA ILE A 191 18.66 -11.46 5.85
C ILE A 191 17.27 -11.76 5.35
N PHE A 192 16.35 -10.89 5.73
CA PHE A 192 14.97 -10.89 5.27
C PHE A 192 14.74 -9.66 4.41
N THR A 193 14.21 -9.87 3.21
CA THR A 193 13.76 -8.81 2.31
C THR A 193 12.30 -9.02 1.98
N TRP A 194 11.47 -8.05 2.36
CA TRP A 194 10.04 -8.06 2.04
C TRP A 194 9.72 -6.89 1.12
N ASN A 195 9.23 -7.21 -0.08
CA ASN A 195 8.70 -6.25 -1.02
C ASN A 195 7.19 -6.18 -0.85
N PHE A 196 6.63 -4.97 -0.80
CA PHE A 196 5.21 -4.76 -0.65
C PHE A 196 4.62 -4.26 -1.96
N VAL A 197 3.56 -4.91 -2.42
CA VAL A 197 2.83 -4.53 -3.63
C VAL A 197 1.36 -4.28 -3.31
N ALA A 198 0.73 -3.33 -3.99
CA ALA A 198 -0.66 -2.96 -3.71
C ALA A 198 -1.65 -4.06 -4.15
N ALA A 199 -2.57 -4.45 -3.27
CA ALA A 199 -3.63 -5.42 -3.58
C ALA A 199 -4.81 -4.81 -4.37
N ASN A 200 -4.96 -3.48 -4.30
CA ASN A 200 -6.02 -2.69 -4.93
C ASN A 200 -5.45 -1.42 -5.60
N GLU A 201 -6.22 -0.85 -6.51
CA GLU A 201 -5.96 0.49 -7.05
C GLU A 201 -6.59 1.54 -6.14
N THR A 202 -5.89 2.65 -5.89
CA THR A 202 -6.37 3.75 -5.05
C THR A 202 -5.54 5.03 -5.28
N ILE A 203 -6.00 6.13 -4.69
CA ILE A 203 -5.24 7.38 -4.58
C ILE A 203 -5.01 7.65 -3.10
N VAL A 204 -3.75 7.90 -2.74
CA VAL A 204 -3.35 8.29 -1.37
C VAL A 204 -3.05 9.78 -1.35
N THR A 205 -3.47 10.48 -0.31
CA THR A 205 -3.26 11.93 -0.15
C THR A 205 -2.48 12.23 1.13
N SER A 206 -1.51 13.15 1.05
CA SER A 206 -0.78 13.63 2.23
C SER A 206 -1.51 14.74 2.98
N GLY A 207 -2.61 15.24 2.41
CA GLY A 207 -3.40 16.33 2.95
C GLY A 207 -4.90 16.07 2.95
N GLY A 208 -5.60 16.71 3.88
CA GLY A 208 -7.02 16.52 4.15
C GLY A 208 -7.97 17.36 3.31
N CYS A 209 -7.47 18.15 2.36
CA CYS A 209 -8.29 19.05 1.55
C CYS A 209 -8.45 18.60 0.10
N ALA A 210 -9.65 18.79 -0.46
CA ALA A 210 -10.00 18.43 -1.83
C ALA A 210 -10.67 19.60 -2.56
N ILE A 211 -10.32 19.75 -3.84
CA ILE A 211 -11.06 20.58 -4.80
C ILE A 211 -12.19 19.73 -5.36
N ASN A 212 -13.40 20.29 -5.43
CA ASN A 212 -14.59 19.65 -6.01
C ASN A 212 -14.86 18.24 -5.44
N ASN A 213 -14.66 18.05 -4.13
CA ASN A 213 -14.73 16.74 -3.45
C ASN A 213 -13.79 15.66 -4.02
N GLY A 214 -12.83 16.02 -4.89
CA GLY A 214 -11.98 15.09 -5.62
C GLY A 214 -12.55 14.63 -6.96
N ASP A 215 -13.75 15.08 -7.34
CA ASP A 215 -14.42 14.73 -8.58
C ASP A 215 -13.93 15.59 -9.76
N ALA A 216 -14.06 15.05 -10.98
CA ALA A 216 -13.77 15.77 -12.20
C ALA A 216 -14.68 17.02 -12.34
N ILE A 217 -14.09 18.11 -12.85
CA ILE A 217 -14.82 19.34 -13.14
C ILE A 217 -15.12 19.35 -14.64
N GLU A 218 -16.35 19.00 -14.99
CA GLU A 218 -16.80 18.97 -16.39
C GLU A 218 -17.30 20.34 -16.86
N ILE A 219 -16.67 20.84 -17.93
CA ILE A 219 -17.03 22.11 -18.57
C ILE A 219 -17.58 21.83 -19.97
N ASP A 220 -18.92 21.89 -20.09
CA ASP A 220 -19.60 21.77 -21.37
C ASP A 220 -19.97 23.15 -21.93
N PHE A 221 -19.38 23.49 -23.08
CA PHE A 221 -19.67 24.71 -23.83
C PHE A 221 -20.90 24.58 -24.76
N GLY A 222 -21.47 23.37 -24.87
CA GLY A 222 -22.57 23.05 -25.77
C GLY A 222 -22.20 23.23 -27.24
N SER A 223 -23.22 23.51 -28.06
CA SER A 223 -23.01 23.82 -29.48
C SER A 223 -22.45 25.23 -29.66
N VAL A 224 -21.29 25.34 -30.29
CA VAL A 224 -20.59 26.61 -30.49
C VAL A 224 -20.55 26.96 -31.97
N ASN A 225 -21.04 28.16 -32.32
CA ASN A 225 -20.89 28.69 -33.66
C ASN A 225 -19.49 29.29 -33.84
N GLN A 226 -18.69 28.71 -34.74
CA GLN A 226 -17.30 29.15 -34.98
C GLN A 226 -17.17 30.64 -35.37
N LYS A 227 -18.23 31.26 -35.94
CA LYS A 227 -18.24 32.70 -36.28
C LYS A 227 -18.38 33.61 -35.06
N GLN A 228 -18.87 33.08 -33.94
CA GLN A 228 -19.02 33.82 -32.68
C GLN A 228 -17.74 33.79 -31.83
N LEU A 229 -16.78 32.91 -32.16
CA LEU A 229 -15.50 32.84 -31.49
C LEU A 229 -14.63 34.04 -31.87
N SER A 230 -14.03 34.66 -30.86
CA SER A 230 -13.11 35.79 -31.02
C SER A 230 -11.71 35.40 -30.54
N SER A 231 -10.69 36.06 -31.07
CA SER A 231 -9.31 35.93 -30.58
C SER A 231 -9.08 36.73 -29.30
N THR A 232 -9.95 37.70 -28.98
CA THR A 232 -9.78 38.62 -27.85
C THR A 232 -10.99 38.65 -26.92
N ALA A 233 -12.20 38.55 -27.45
CA ALA A 233 -13.43 38.63 -26.68
C ALA A 233 -13.88 37.26 -26.16
N THR A 234 -14.24 37.18 -24.88
CA THR A 234 -14.74 35.96 -24.22
C THR A 234 -16.25 35.81 -24.43
N THR A 235 -16.67 35.69 -25.69
CA THR A 235 -18.09 35.68 -26.07
C THR A 235 -18.79 34.37 -25.72
N ARG A 236 -18.06 33.24 -25.64
CA ARG A 236 -18.56 31.91 -25.29
C ARG A 236 -17.88 31.43 -24.02
N SER A 237 -18.61 31.55 -22.91
CA SER A 237 -18.07 31.35 -21.58
C SER A 237 -19.02 30.55 -20.70
N VAL A 238 -18.46 29.71 -19.85
CA VAL A 238 -19.19 28.89 -18.88
C VAL A 238 -18.60 29.19 -17.51
N SER A 239 -19.46 29.59 -16.57
CA SER A 239 -19.06 29.78 -15.19
C SER A 239 -19.44 28.57 -14.34
N ARG A 240 -18.54 28.20 -13.42
CA ARG A 240 -18.73 27.12 -12.46
C ARG A 240 -18.18 27.52 -11.10
N TYR A 241 -18.98 27.26 -10.07
CA TYR A 241 -18.52 27.31 -8.69
C TYR A 241 -17.76 26.01 -8.38
N ILE A 242 -16.52 26.13 -7.92
CA ILE A 242 -15.66 25.00 -7.57
C ILE A 242 -15.40 25.06 -6.06
N PRO A 243 -15.95 24.13 -5.26
CA PRO A 243 -15.77 24.14 -3.81
C PRO A 243 -14.41 23.57 -3.40
N TYR A 244 -13.86 24.08 -2.30
CA TYR A 244 -12.73 23.50 -1.59
C TYR A 244 -13.21 23.01 -0.24
N LYS A 245 -12.86 21.78 0.12
CA LYS A 245 -13.28 21.19 1.37
C LYS A 245 -12.12 20.47 2.02
N CYS A 246 -11.75 20.91 3.21
CA CYS A 246 -10.91 20.15 4.11
C CYS A 246 -11.78 19.23 4.95
N ARG A 247 -11.21 18.09 5.32
CA ARG A 247 -11.87 17.14 6.20
C ARG A 247 -12.08 17.74 7.59
N SER A 248 -11.08 18.46 8.10
CA SER A 248 -11.17 19.14 9.39
C SER A 248 -11.74 20.55 9.24
N ASN A 249 -12.64 20.92 10.14
CA ASN A 249 -13.18 22.27 10.26
C ASN A 249 -12.27 23.23 11.05
N SER A 250 -11.14 22.76 11.57
CA SER A 250 -10.10 23.60 12.20
C SER A 250 -9.30 24.40 11.18
N VAL A 251 -9.29 23.98 9.90
CA VAL A 251 -8.43 24.56 8.87
C VAL A 251 -8.93 25.94 8.49
N THR A 252 -8.17 26.98 8.82
CA THR A 252 -8.38 28.35 8.34
C THR A 252 -7.05 28.89 7.84
N MET A 253 -6.92 29.09 6.53
CA MET A 253 -5.66 29.45 5.89
C MET A 253 -5.85 30.06 4.50
N GLY A 254 -4.87 30.83 4.04
CA GLY A 254 -4.70 31.15 2.64
C GLY A 254 -4.30 29.91 1.84
N ILE A 255 -4.73 29.84 0.59
CA ILE A 255 -4.35 28.81 -0.37
C ILE A 255 -3.95 29.46 -1.69
N GLN A 256 -3.06 28.79 -2.41
CA GLN A 256 -2.75 29.10 -3.80
C GLN A 256 -3.37 28.05 -4.71
N LEU A 257 -3.92 28.52 -5.83
CA LEU A 257 -4.49 27.69 -6.88
C LEU A 257 -3.67 27.89 -8.15
N SER A 258 -3.13 26.81 -8.70
CA SER A 258 -2.36 26.80 -9.94
C SER A 258 -2.98 25.86 -10.96
N LEU A 259 -2.78 26.16 -12.25
CA LEU A 259 -3.32 25.38 -13.36
C LEU A 259 -2.19 24.74 -14.14
N VAL A 260 -2.34 23.45 -14.45
CA VAL A 260 -1.38 22.65 -15.22
C VAL A 260 -2.10 22.10 -16.44
N ALA A 261 -1.65 22.45 -17.64
CA ALA A 261 -2.23 22.00 -18.90
C ALA A 261 -1.29 22.24 -20.07
N ASP A 262 -1.39 21.43 -21.13
CA ASP A 262 -0.77 21.77 -22.41
C ASP A 262 -1.35 23.09 -22.94
N SER A 263 -0.52 23.90 -23.58
CA SER A 263 -0.93 25.14 -24.24
C SER A 263 -0.90 25.04 -25.77
N PRO A 264 -1.82 25.70 -26.49
CA PRO A 264 -1.77 25.76 -27.94
C PRO A 264 -0.59 26.60 -28.43
N SER A 265 -0.10 26.34 -29.64
CA SER A 265 1.08 27.04 -30.20
C SER A 265 0.89 28.56 -30.34
N PHE A 266 -0.35 29.04 -30.42
CA PHE A 266 -0.66 30.46 -30.58
C PHE A 266 -0.79 31.22 -29.24
N SER A 267 -0.82 30.53 -28.09
CA SER A 267 -0.91 31.20 -26.79
C SER A 267 -0.57 30.28 -25.63
N SER A 268 0.42 30.67 -24.82
CA SER A 268 0.79 29.97 -23.57
C SER A 268 -0.18 30.22 -22.41
N SER A 269 -1.11 31.18 -22.53
CA SER A 269 -2.06 31.51 -21.47
C SER A 269 -3.37 30.71 -21.54
N LEU A 270 -3.51 29.84 -22.53
CA LEU A 270 -4.71 29.05 -22.79
C LEU A 270 -4.45 27.56 -22.59
N ILE A 271 -5.50 26.83 -22.22
CA ILE A 271 -5.53 25.36 -22.27
C ILE A 271 -5.73 24.94 -23.74
N LYS A 272 -4.89 24.02 -24.20
CA LYS A 272 -4.97 23.42 -25.53
C LYS A 272 -6.21 22.56 -25.66
N THR A 273 -6.83 22.58 -26.84
CA THR A 273 -7.88 21.65 -27.21
C THR A 273 -7.44 20.75 -28.36
N SER A 274 -8.22 19.71 -28.66
CA SER A 274 -8.03 18.87 -29.85
C SER A 274 -8.26 19.64 -31.15
N ASN A 275 -8.92 20.80 -31.11
CA ASN A 275 -8.96 21.75 -32.21
C ASN A 275 -7.81 22.76 -32.05
N SER A 276 -6.79 22.66 -32.90
CA SER A 276 -5.57 23.47 -32.77
C SER A 276 -5.80 24.99 -32.88
N ALA A 277 -6.93 25.42 -33.41
CA ALA A 277 -7.32 26.82 -33.52
C ALA A 277 -8.18 27.32 -32.36
N ILE A 278 -8.49 26.47 -31.36
CA ILE A 278 -9.30 26.81 -30.18
C ILE A 278 -8.49 26.56 -28.91
N GLY A 279 -8.49 27.56 -28.03
CA GLY A 279 -7.95 27.47 -26.68
C GLY A 279 -8.98 27.89 -25.64
N ILE A 280 -8.85 27.39 -24.42
CA ILE A 280 -9.71 27.75 -23.30
C ILE A 280 -8.96 28.70 -22.36
N LYS A 281 -9.51 29.88 -22.14
CA LYS A 281 -9.05 30.84 -21.14
C LYS A 281 -9.76 30.56 -19.82
N THR A 282 -9.00 30.46 -18.73
CA THR A 282 -9.53 30.28 -17.37
C THR A 282 -9.37 31.56 -16.58
N MET A 283 -10.45 32.01 -15.97
CA MET A 283 -10.50 33.18 -15.11
C MET A 283 -11.11 32.80 -13.77
N ARG A 284 -10.66 33.43 -12.68
CA ARG A 284 -11.37 33.44 -11.40
C ARG A 284 -11.67 34.88 -11.04
N GLY A 285 -12.94 35.26 -11.12
CA GLY A 285 -13.30 36.68 -11.07
C GLY A 285 -12.56 37.47 -12.16
N GLY A 286 -11.75 38.44 -11.76
CA GLY A 286 -10.92 39.26 -12.66
C GLY A 286 -9.52 38.70 -12.95
N ASP A 287 -9.08 37.67 -12.23
CA ASP A 287 -7.72 37.14 -12.32
C ASP A 287 -7.65 36.03 -13.37
N ALA A 288 -6.69 36.13 -14.30
CA ALA A 288 -6.42 35.05 -15.24
C ALA A 288 -5.63 33.95 -14.56
N LEU A 289 -6.03 32.69 -14.75
CA LEU A 289 -5.27 31.53 -14.30
C LEU A 289 -4.68 30.82 -15.52
N THR A 290 -3.37 31.01 -15.71
CA THR A 290 -2.62 30.59 -16.89
C THR A 290 -1.82 29.33 -16.61
N PRO A 291 -1.79 28.35 -17.55
CA PRO A 291 -1.05 27.11 -17.34
C PRO A 291 0.43 27.37 -16.99
N TYR A 292 0.91 26.74 -15.92
CA TYR A 292 2.30 26.77 -15.42
C TYR A 292 2.90 28.13 -15.02
N ASN A 293 2.22 29.23 -15.27
CA ASN A 293 2.84 30.56 -15.23
C ASN A 293 2.42 31.39 -14.01
N ASN A 294 1.22 31.15 -13.45
CA ASN A 294 0.82 31.84 -12.23
C ASN A 294 -0.05 30.97 -11.31
N ALA A 295 -0.20 31.46 -10.08
CA ALA A 295 -1.16 31.01 -9.11
C ALA A 295 -2.07 32.16 -8.69
N ILE A 296 -3.24 31.84 -8.16
CA ILE A 296 -4.19 32.81 -7.60
C ILE A 296 -4.49 32.46 -6.14
N HIS A 297 -4.64 33.49 -5.30
CA HIS A 297 -4.81 33.33 -3.84
C HIS A 297 -6.27 33.26 -3.46
N SER A 298 -6.67 32.23 -2.73
CA SER A 298 -8.01 32.07 -2.14
C SER A 298 -7.88 31.74 -0.65
N THR A 299 -8.99 31.50 0.02
CA THR A 299 -9.01 31.22 1.46
C THR A 299 -9.90 30.03 1.76
N ILE A 300 -9.43 29.18 2.66
CA ILE A 300 -10.26 28.19 3.35
C ILE A 300 -10.54 28.75 4.75
N THR A 301 -11.81 28.77 5.13
CA THR A 301 -12.26 29.19 6.47
C THR A 301 -13.08 28.05 7.07
N GLN A 302 -12.69 27.62 8.26
CA GLN A 302 -13.35 26.51 8.96
C GLN A 302 -13.51 25.24 8.10
N GLY A 303 -12.48 24.91 7.33
CA GLY A 303 -12.43 23.75 6.43
C GLY A 303 -13.24 23.89 5.15
N MET A 304 -13.81 25.06 4.85
CA MET A 304 -14.59 25.30 3.64
C MET A 304 -14.08 26.52 2.87
N GLY A 305 -14.15 26.43 1.54
CA GLY A 305 -13.87 27.54 0.63
C GLY A 305 -14.45 27.22 -0.75
N GLY A 306 -14.19 28.10 -1.70
CA GLY A 306 -14.55 27.86 -3.09
C GLY A 306 -14.64 29.15 -3.88
N ASP A 307 -14.39 29.05 -5.18
CA ASP A 307 -14.40 30.20 -6.08
C ASP A 307 -15.26 29.96 -7.32
N ASN A 308 -15.73 31.05 -7.91
CA ASN A 308 -16.33 31.02 -9.24
C ASN A 308 -15.25 31.16 -10.32
N PHE A 309 -15.14 30.14 -11.16
CA PHE A 309 -14.29 30.14 -12.34
C PHE A 309 -15.12 30.36 -13.58
N THR A 310 -14.56 31.09 -14.53
CA THR A 310 -15.12 31.31 -15.86
C THR A 310 -14.15 30.76 -16.88
N PHE A 311 -14.64 29.81 -17.67
CA PHE A 311 -13.92 29.20 -18.78
C PHE A 311 -14.45 29.81 -20.07
N SER A 312 -13.57 30.33 -20.93
CA SER A 312 -13.97 31.04 -22.14
C SER A 312 -13.25 30.47 -23.36
N LEU A 313 -13.96 30.26 -24.46
CA LEU A 313 -13.34 29.86 -25.72
C LEU A 313 -12.75 31.07 -26.44
N LEU A 314 -11.50 30.94 -26.86
CA LEU A 314 -10.81 31.87 -27.74
C LEU A 314 -10.30 31.13 -28.97
N LYS A 315 -10.29 31.81 -30.12
CA LYS A 315 -9.73 31.25 -31.36
C LYS A 315 -8.39 31.88 -31.73
N GLN A 316 -7.59 31.16 -32.49
CA GLN A 316 -6.40 31.71 -33.11
C GLN A 316 -6.78 32.83 -34.09
N GLU A 317 -6.06 33.94 -34.03
CA GLU A 317 -6.26 35.09 -34.92
C GLU A 317 -6.03 34.71 -36.38
N GLY A 318 -6.81 35.30 -37.30
CA GLY A 318 -6.72 35.01 -38.73
C GLY A 318 -7.20 33.62 -39.16
N THR A 319 -7.57 32.75 -38.23
CA THR A 319 -8.04 31.38 -38.55
C THR A 319 -9.55 31.22 -38.37
N THR A 320 -10.09 30.22 -39.08
CA THR A 320 -11.42 29.68 -38.85
C THR A 320 -11.27 28.28 -38.26
N PRO A 321 -11.70 28.03 -37.02
CA PRO A 321 -11.63 26.70 -36.42
C PRO A 321 -12.37 25.66 -37.26
N SER A 322 -11.85 24.44 -37.32
CA SER A 322 -12.55 23.33 -37.96
C SER A 322 -13.83 22.97 -37.22
N THR A 323 -14.88 22.61 -37.95
CA THR A 323 -16.12 22.09 -37.35
C THR A 323 -15.92 20.70 -36.76
N GLY A 324 -16.66 20.39 -35.69
CA GLY A 324 -16.64 19.08 -35.04
C GLY A 324 -16.56 19.20 -33.52
N ALA A 325 -16.62 18.05 -32.84
CA ALA A 325 -16.39 18.00 -31.41
C ALA A 325 -14.92 18.32 -31.10
N PHE A 326 -14.69 19.02 -30.00
CA PHE A 326 -13.35 19.26 -29.46
C PHE A 326 -13.33 18.97 -27.96
N THR A 327 -12.15 18.65 -27.45
CA THR A 327 -11.92 18.35 -26.03
C THR A 327 -10.64 19.03 -25.56
N GLY A 328 -10.54 19.33 -24.27
CA GLY A 328 -9.35 19.85 -23.63
C GLY A 328 -9.27 19.33 -22.20
N SER A 329 -8.08 19.32 -21.61
CA SER A 329 -7.88 18.81 -20.25
C SER A 329 -6.86 19.66 -19.50
N ALA A 330 -7.11 19.84 -18.21
CA ALA A 330 -6.24 20.59 -17.31
C ALA A 330 -6.38 20.05 -15.89
N THR A 331 -5.35 20.25 -15.08
CA THR A 331 -5.31 19.91 -13.66
C THR A 331 -5.26 21.19 -12.83
N LEU A 332 -6.24 21.38 -11.95
CA LEU A 332 -6.23 22.44 -10.95
C LEU A 332 -5.56 21.91 -9.67
N ILE A 333 -4.55 22.61 -9.19
CA ILE A 333 -3.75 22.23 -8.02
C ILE A 333 -4.01 23.26 -6.91
N MET A 334 -4.21 22.76 -5.70
CA MET A 334 -4.34 23.58 -4.50
C MET A 334 -3.17 23.30 -3.56
N SER A 335 -2.49 24.35 -3.12
CA SER A 335 -1.42 24.30 -2.14
C SER A 335 -1.68 25.32 -1.02
N ALA A 336 -0.99 25.15 0.11
CA ALA A 336 -0.90 26.20 1.11
C ALA A 336 -0.24 27.46 0.50
N ASP A 337 -0.70 28.63 0.93
CA ASP A 337 -0.07 29.93 0.62
C ASP A 337 1.17 30.16 1.50
#